data_AF-N9WH84-F1
#
_entry.id   AF-N9WH84-F1
#
_cell.length_a   1.000
_cell.length_b   1.000
_cell.length_c   1.000
_cell.angle_alpha   90.00
_cell.angle_beta   90.00
_cell.angle_gamma   90.00
#
_symmetry.space_group_name_H-M   'P 1'
#
loop_
_entity.id
_entity.type
_entity.pdbx_description
1 polymer ?
#
loop_
_entity_poly.entity_id
_entity_poly.type
_entity_poly.pdbx_seq_one_letter_code
_entity_poly.pdbx_strand_id
1 'polypeptide(L)'
;MKHEWRKHEKDIYVPKKKPEIIDVQNFKYITITGKGNPNEDEFAKKVEVLYSLAYEIKMMPKKGYIPDGYFEYTVYPLEGLWDLTDEGKN
;
A
#
# COMPACT_ATOMS: atom_id res chain seq x y z
N MET A 1 3.03 -5.08 -20.82
CA MET A 1 4.08 -4.24 -20.21
C MET A 1 3.76 -4.12 -18.73
N LYS A 2 4.75 -4.26 -17.85
CA LYS A 2 4.56 -4.17 -16.40
C LYS A 2 4.10 -2.77 -15.98
N HIS A 3 3.05 -2.67 -15.18
CA HIS A 3 2.57 -1.43 -14.57
C HIS A 3 3.52 -0.98 -13.46
N GLU A 4 4.05 0.22 -13.58
CA GLU A 4 4.98 0.79 -12.61
C GLU A 4 4.42 2.10 -12.09
N TRP A 5 4.08 2.13 -10.80
CA TRP A 5 3.37 3.26 -10.20
C TRP A 5 4.15 4.57 -10.26
N ARG A 6 5.48 4.48 -10.13
CA ARG A 6 6.42 5.62 -10.30
C ARG A 6 6.35 6.27 -11.68
N LYS A 7 5.80 5.58 -12.67
CA LYS A 7 5.67 6.10 -14.04
C LYS A 7 4.27 6.61 -14.32
N HIS A 8 3.24 5.94 -13.79
CA HIS A 8 1.84 6.19 -14.14
C HIS A 8 1.12 7.10 -13.13
N GLU A 9 1.48 7.04 -11.84
CA GLU A 9 0.87 7.84 -10.78
C GLU A 9 1.90 8.77 -10.11
N LYS A 10 2.66 9.52 -10.92
CA LYS A 10 3.76 10.38 -10.44
C LYS A 10 3.30 11.47 -9.48
N ASP A 11 2.13 12.06 -9.71
CA ASP A 11 1.63 13.16 -8.88
C ASP A 11 1.26 12.68 -7.46
N ILE A 12 1.03 11.38 -7.28
CA ILE A 12 0.72 10.76 -5.98
C ILE A 12 2.00 10.28 -5.30
N TYR A 13 2.87 9.56 -6.02
CA TYR A 13 3.98 8.84 -5.40
C TYR A 13 5.38 9.42 -5.65
N VAL A 14 5.49 10.44 -6.51
CA VAL A 14 6.75 11.14 -6.81
C VAL A 14 6.53 12.67 -6.70
N PRO A 15 6.05 13.18 -5.55
CA PRO A 15 5.71 14.58 -5.39
C PRO A 15 6.95 15.47 -5.46
N LYS A 16 6.74 16.72 -5.89
CA LYS A 16 7.78 17.76 -5.82
C LYS A 16 7.94 18.25 -4.38
N LYS A 17 9.04 18.94 -4.10
CA LYS A 17 9.26 19.64 -2.80
C LYS A 17 8.42 20.92 -2.66
N LYS A 18 7.20 20.93 -3.20
CA LYS A 18 6.27 22.06 -3.18
C LYS A 18 4.87 21.51 -2.91
N PRO A 19 4.12 22.09 -1.95
CA PRO A 19 2.72 21.72 -1.73
C PRO A 19 1.88 21.95 -2.98
N GLU A 20 1.02 20.99 -3.29
CA GLU A 20 0.10 21.03 -4.43
C GLU A 20 -1.22 20.34 -4.08
N ILE A 21 -2.30 20.79 -4.73
CA ILE A 21 -3.61 20.13 -4.65
C ILE A 21 -3.62 19.04 -5.72
N ILE A 22 -3.94 17.83 -5.32
CA ILE A 22 -4.07 16.68 -6.22
C ILE A 22 -5.44 16.04 -6.06
N ASP A 23 -5.89 15.35 -7.10
CA ASP A 23 -7.05 14.47 -7.05
C ASP A 23 -6.57 13.02 -6.94
N VAL A 24 -6.98 12.34 -5.87
CA VAL A 24 -6.59 10.95 -5.60
C VAL A 24 -7.75 10.06 -6.02
N GLN A 25 -7.53 9.27 -7.06
CA GLN A 25 -8.53 8.33 -7.57
C GLN A 25 -8.77 7.17 -6.59
N ASN A 26 -9.84 6.41 -6.81
CA ASN A 26 -10.10 5.22 -6.02
C ASN A 26 -9.07 4.12 -6.31
N PHE A 27 -8.44 3.60 -5.25
CA PHE A 27 -7.53 2.46 -5.30
C PHE A 27 -8.08 1.26 -4.54
N LYS A 28 -7.54 0.08 -4.84
CA LYS A 28 -7.80 -1.15 -4.10
C LYS A 28 -6.64 -1.41 -3.15
N TYR A 29 -6.94 -1.60 -1.87
CA TYR A 29 -5.95 -1.80 -0.82
C TYR A 29 -6.13 -3.13 -0.10
N ILE A 30 -5.02 -3.73 0.31
CA ILE A 30 -4.98 -4.74 1.37
C ILE A 30 -4.70 -3.96 2.65
N THR A 31 -5.58 -4.07 3.64
CA THR A 31 -5.51 -3.24 4.85
C THR A 31 -5.54 -4.08 6.11
N ILE A 32 -4.77 -3.66 7.11
CA ILE A 32 -4.89 -4.16 8.49
C ILE A 32 -5.09 -2.95 9.39
N THR A 33 -6.19 -2.91 10.13
CA THR A 33 -6.47 -1.87 11.11
C THR A 33 -5.87 -2.22 12.47
N GLY A 34 -5.49 -1.22 13.26
CA GLY A 34 -5.04 -1.44 14.62
C GLY A 34 -4.70 -0.15 15.34
N LYS A 35 -4.18 -0.29 16.54
CA LYS A 35 -3.68 0.80 17.38
C LYS A 35 -2.36 0.37 18.03
N GLY A 36 -1.61 1.31 18.57
CA GLY A 36 -0.37 1.04 19.29
C GLY A 36 0.80 1.85 18.77
N ASN A 37 1.97 1.61 19.36
CA ASN A 37 3.22 2.27 18.99
C ASN A 37 3.80 1.60 17.72
N PRO A 38 4.02 2.34 16.62
CA PRO A 38 4.59 1.78 15.38
C PRO A 38 6.02 1.26 15.53
N ASN A 39 6.70 1.59 16.63
CA ASN A 39 8.05 1.11 16.93
C ASN A 39 8.06 -0.27 17.60
N GLU A 40 6.90 -0.85 17.90
CA GLU A 40 6.80 -2.17 18.55
C GLU A 40 6.61 -3.30 17.53
N ASP A 41 6.95 -4.52 17.96
CA ASP A 41 6.91 -5.74 17.14
C ASP A 41 5.55 -5.99 16.46
N GLU A 42 4.45 -5.56 17.08
CA GLU A 42 3.11 -5.74 16.53
C GLU A 42 2.95 -5.02 15.18
N PHE A 43 3.48 -3.80 15.04
CA PHE A 43 3.40 -3.07 13.78
C PHE A 43 4.26 -3.74 12.70
N ALA A 44 5.48 -4.17 13.05
CA ALA A 44 6.36 -4.88 12.13
C ALA A 44 5.70 -6.17 11.58
N LYS A 45 5.04 -6.95 12.44
CA LYS A 45 4.31 -8.16 12.03
C LYS A 45 3.15 -7.85 11.07
N LYS A 46 2.41 -6.75 11.29
CA LYS A 46 1.34 -6.33 10.37
C LYS A 46 1.91 -5.97 8.99
N VAL A 47 3.03 -5.26 8.96
CA VAL A 47 3.74 -4.93 7.71
C VAL A 47 4.21 -6.20 6.99
N GLU A 48 4.75 -7.18 7.72
CA GLU A 48 5.17 -8.48 7.16
C GLU A 48 4.00 -9.22 6.50
N VAL A 49 2.83 -9.25 7.15
CA VAL A 49 1.62 -9.87 6.59
C VAL A 49 1.18 -9.16 5.30
N LEU A 50 1.17 -7.83 5.28
CA LEU A 50 0.79 -7.05 4.09
C LEU A 50 1.71 -7.35 2.91
N TYR A 51 3.02 -7.36 3.13
CA TYR A 51 3.98 -7.66 2.06
C TYR A 51 3.93 -9.12 1.62
N SER A 52 3.74 -10.05 2.55
CA SER A 52 3.56 -11.47 2.23
C SER A 52 2.40 -11.68 1.26
N LEU A 53 1.24 -11.04 1.52
CA LEU A 53 0.07 -11.10 0.63
C LEU A 53 0.33 -10.40 -0.71
N ALA A 54 0.90 -9.19 -0.69
CA ALA A 54 1.15 -8.42 -1.91
C ALA A 54 2.11 -9.15 -2.88
N TYR A 55 3.16 -9.78 -2.36
CA TYR A 55 4.10 -10.54 -3.18
C TYR A 55 3.52 -11.87 -3.64
N GLU A 56 2.70 -12.54 -2.83
CA GLU A 56 2.03 -13.76 -3.25
C GLU A 56 1.13 -13.51 -4.47
N ILE A 57 0.27 -12.47 -4.41
CA ILE A 57 -0.59 -12.08 -5.54
C ILE A 57 0.23 -11.77 -6.80
N LYS A 58 1.31 -10.99 -6.67
CA LYS A 58 2.21 -10.66 -7.79
C LYS A 58 2.86 -11.91 -8.40
N MET A 59 3.11 -12.95 -7.60
CA MET A 59 3.78 -14.17 -8.05
C MET A 59 2.83 -15.26 -8.52
N MET A 60 1.50 -15.13 -8.32
CA MET A 60 0.50 -16.10 -8.78
C MET A 60 0.67 -16.52 -10.25
N PRO A 61 0.90 -15.60 -11.22
CA PRO A 61 1.09 -15.99 -12.61
C PRO A 61 2.27 -16.94 -12.82
N LYS A 62 3.35 -16.78 -12.04
CA LYS A 62 4.52 -17.67 -12.10
C LYS A 62 4.24 -19.05 -11.53
N LYS A 63 3.20 -19.18 -10.69
CA LYS A 63 2.70 -20.44 -10.14
C LYS A 63 1.62 -21.09 -11.01
N GLY A 64 1.36 -20.53 -12.21
CA GLY A 64 0.40 -21.08 -13.17
C GLY A 64 -1.05 -20.64 -12.95
N TYR A 65 -1.30 -19.66 -12.07
CA TYR A 65 -2.63 -19.12 -11.84
C TYR A 65 -2.65 -17.62 -12.10
N ILE A 66 -3.56 -17.16 -12.97
CA ILE A 66 -3.74 -15.74 -13.27
C ILE A 66 -5.15 -15.37 -12.83
N PRO A 67 -5.32 -14.57 -11.76
CA PRO A 67 -6.63 -14.09 -11.35
C PRO A 67 -7.30 -13.26 -12.45
N ASP A 68 -8.63 -13.30 -12.50
CA ASP A 68 -9.40 -12.46 -13.42
C ASP A 68 -9.09 -10.97 -13.18
N GLY A 69 -8.78 -10.25 -14.26
CA GLY A 69 -8.40 -8.84 -14.20
C GLY A 69 -6.98 -8.57 -13.68
N TYR A 70 -6.15 -9.60 -13.50
CA TYR A 70 -4.74 -9.41 -13.17
C TYR A 70 -3.99 -8.67 -14.29
N PHE A 71 -3.14 -7.75 -13.88
CA PHE A 71 -2.12 -7.13 -14.73
C PHE A 71 -0.78 -7.26 -14.02
N GLU A 72 0.34 -7.33 -14.75
CA GLU A 72 1.65 -7.36 -14.13
C GLU A 72 1.99 -5.98 -13.55
N TYR A 73 2.45 -5.90 -12.29
CA TYR A 73 2.75 -4.63 -11.62
C TYR A 73 3.97 -4.68 -10.69
N THR A 74 4.53 -3.51 -10.34
CA THR A 74 5.41 -3.35 -9.19
C THR A 74 4.59 -3.25 -7.91
N VAL A 75 4.98 -4.00 -6.86
CA VAL A 75 4.44 -3.81 -5.51
C VAL A 75 4.55 -2.33 -5.12
N TYR A 76 3.45 -1.79 -4.62
CA TYR A 76 3.31 -0.40 -4.18
C TYR A 76 4.06 -0.18 -2.86
N PRO A 77 4.45 1.07 -2.54
CA PRO A 77 5.03 1.36 -1.23
C PRO A 77 4.03 1.08 -0.11
N LEU A 78 4.55 0.83 1.10
CA LEU A 78 3.70 0.78 2.30
C LEU A 78 3.11 2.18 2.54
N GLU A 79 1.81 2.23 2.78
CA GLU A 79 1.07 3.43 3.16
C GLU A 79 0.47 3.21 4.57
N GLY A 80 0.17 4.29 5.28
CA GLY A 80 -0.44 4.23 6.61
C GLY A 80 -1.36 5.41 6.85
N LEU A 81 -2.57 5.12 7.33
CA LEU A 81 -3.50 6.11 7.86
C LEU A 81 -3.37 6.11 9.38
N TRP A 82 -3.09 7.28 9.94
CA TRP A 82 -2.83 7.48 11.36
C TRP A 82 -3.83 8.49 11.91
N ASP A 83 -4.44 8.14 13.03
CA ASP A 83 -5.30 9.02 13.79
C ASP A 83 -5.12 8.74 15.28
N LEU A 84 -5.49 9.70 16.12
CA LEU A 84 -5.55 9.52 17.55
C LEU A 84 -6.74 8.65 17.93
N THR A 85 -6.61 7.89 19.01
CA THR A 85 -7.75 7.26 19.66
C THR A 85 -8.69 8.33 20.20
N ASP A 86 -9.96 7.98 20.42
CA ASP A 86 -10.92 8.93 21.01
C ASP A 86 -10.44 9.49 22.36
N GLU A 87 -9.78 8.67 23.17
CA GLU A 87 -9.12 9.12 24.41
C GLU A 87 -7.99 10.11 24.15
N GLY A 88 -7.14 9.88 23.14
CA GLY A 88 -6.03 10.79 22.81
C GLY A 88 -6.45 12.11 22.17
N LYS A 89 -7.72 12.24 21.74
CA LYS A 89 -8.30 13.47 21.21
C LYS A 89 -8.91 14.37 22.30
N ASN A 90 -9.16 13.82 23.49
CA ASN A 90 -9.75 14.53 24.63
C ASN A 90 -8.67 14.92 25.64
#